data_AF-A0A8T4BT18-F1
#
_entry.id   AF-A0A8T4BT18-F1
#
_cell.length_a   1.000
_cell.length_b   1.000
_cell.length_c   1.000
_cell.angle_alpha   90.00
_cell.angle_beta   90.00
_cell.angle_gamma   90.00
#
_symmetry.space_group_name_H-M   'P 1'
#
loop_
_entity.id
_entity.type
_entity.pdbx_description
1 polymer ?
#
loop_
_entity_poly.entity_id
_entity_poly.type
_entity_poly.pdbx_seq_one_letter_code
_entity_poly.pdbx_strand_id
1 'polypeptide(L)'
;MKKKGQITVFVVIGIIILTVVIITLYMFQTSISSKKAAPFETIPPAVLNVEKYVTSCLNDALESAAAYCSGHFQTGDPKCPNYEEDIAERAREDFCNCIPECTDFSMFPDVEVEIKEDLNIKAILTGKKGIVKIIMEYPILVKKRGDEYFFGTTESPFFAQHTLKQSSCVPIITDGNCIAQESKTVEVLGILFTFNPGQKVAIGANCIAC
;
A
#
# COMPACT_ATOMS: atom_id res chain seq x y z
N MET A 1 -24.74 22.95 -59.16
CA MET A 1 -23.44 23.20 -58.49
C MET A 1 -23.67 23.81 -57.11
N LYS A 2 -23.66 23.02 -56.02
CA LYS A 2 -23.85 23.51 -54.63
C LYS A 2 -22.90 22.83 -53.61
N LYS A 3 -21.75 22.32 -54.06
CA LYS A 3 -20.79 21.59 -53.19
C LYS A 3 -19.71 22.48 -52.54
N LYS A 4 -19.54 23.73 -52.98
CA LYS A 4 -18.49 24.62 -52.44
C LYS A 4 -18.84 25.27 -51.08
N GLY A 5 -20.13 25.44 -50.78
CA GLY A 5 -20.58 26.03 -49.50
C GLY A 5 -20.55 25.08 -48.31
N GLN A 6 -20.45 23.77 -48.54
CA GLN A 6 -20.44 22.77 -47.47
C GLN A 6 -19.08 22.73 -46.74
N ILE A 7 -17.99 23.00 -47.46
CA ILE A 7 -16.62 23.01 -46.90
C ILE A 7 -16.45 24.16 -45.91
N THR A 8 -16.92 25.36 -46.25
CA THR A 8 -16.82 26.53 -45.37
C THR A 8 -17.61 26.34 -44.08
N VAL A 9 -18.76 25.67 -44.12
CA VAL A 9 -19.56 25.36 -42.92
C VAL A 9 -18.80 24.45 -41.96
N PHE A 10 -18.12 23.41 -42.46
CA PHE A 10 -17.32 22.52 -41.60
C PHE A 10 -16.13 23.22 -40.96
N VAL A 11 -15.46 24.14 -41.68
CA VAL A 11 -14.34 24.92 -41.13
C VAL A 11 -14.83 25.82 -39.98
N VAL A 12 -15.96 26.50 -40.16
CA VAL A 12 -16.54 27.37 -39.11
C VAL A 12 -16.93 26.57 -37.87
N ILE A 13 -17.56 25.40 -38.05
CA ILE A 13 -17.92 24.51 -36.93
C ILE A 13 -16.66 24.03 -36.18
N GLY A 14 -15.60 23.67 -36.91
CA GLY A 14 -14.34 23.23 -36.30
C GLY A 14 -13.71 24.30 -35.40
N ILE A 15 -13.70 25.56 -35.84
CA ILE A 15 -13.19 26.69 -35.05
C ILE A 15 -14.04 26.90 -33.79
N ILE A 16 -15.37 26.80 -33.90
CA ILE A 16 -16.27 26.95 -32.74
C ILE A 16 -16.00 25.86 -31.71
N ILE A 17 -15.90 24.59 -32.14
CA ILE A 17 -15.61 23.46 -31.24
C ILE A 17 -14.26 23.66 -30.53
N LEU A 18 -13.22 24.06 -31.28
CA LEU A 18 -11.89 24.29 -30.72
C LEU A 18 -11.88 25.43 -29.68
N THR A 19 -12.63 26.50 -29.94
CA THR A 19 -12.78 27.62 -29.00
C THR A 19 -13.51 27.19 -27.72
N VAL A 20 -14.57 26.39 -27.84
CA VAL A 20 -15.29 25.84 -26.68
C VAL A 20 -14.38 24.96 -25.84
N VAL A 21 -13.59 24.07 -26.44
CA VAL A 21 -12.66 23.19 -25.71
C VAL A 21 -11.63 24.02 -24.94
N ILE A 22 -11.05 25.05 -25.55
CA ILE A 22 -10.08 25.94 -24.90
C ILE A 22 -10.70 26.66 -23.69
N ILE A 23 -11.90 27.23 -23.86
CA ILE A 23 -12.61 27.91 -22.77
C ILE A 23 -12.92 26.93 -21.63
N THR A 24 -13.36 25.72 -21.96
CA THR A 24 -13.70 24.69 -20.96
C THR A 24 -12.45 24.30 -20.17
N LEU A 25 -11.33 24.03 -20.84
CA LEU A 25 -10.05 23.73 -20.18
C LEU A 25 -9.57 24.88 -19.28
N TYR A 26 -9.73 26.11 -19.74
CA TYR A 26 -9.38 27.30 -18.95
C TYR A 26 -10.23 27.42 -17.67
N MET A 27 -11.54 27.18 -17.75
CA MET A 27 -12.41 27.19 -16.57
C MET A 27 -12.13 26.03 -15.60
N PHE A 28 -11.71 24.87 -16.11
CA PHE A 28 -11.27 23.76 -15.25
C PHE A 28 -9.98 24.09 -14.50
N GLN A 29 -9.01 24.74 -15.14
CA GLN A 29 -7.76 25.15 -14.47
C GLN A 29 -8.01 26.18 -13.37
N THR A 30 -8.88 27.17 -13.59
CA THR A 30 -9.18 28.18 -12.57
C THR A 30 -9.93 27.60 -11.37
N SER A 31 -10.75 26.57 -11.60
CA SER A 31 -11.45 25.83 -10.53
C SER A 31 -10.49 25.00 -9.66
N ILE A 32 -9.43 24.45 -10.27
CA ILE A 32 -8.39 23.70 -9.53
C ILE A 32 -7.47 24.66 -8.75
N SER A 33 -7.11 25.81 -9.32
CA SER A 33 -6.27 26.81 -8.64
C SER A 33 -6.98 27.65 -7.58
N SER A 34 -8.32 27.67 -7.56
CA SER A 34 -9.10 28.45 -6.59
C SER A 34 -9.42 27.70 -5.30
N LYS A 35 -9.07 26.41 -5.21
CA LYS A 35 -8.63 25.86 -3.92
C LYS A 35 -7.24 26.41 -3.66
N LYS A 36 -7.16 27.71 -3.35
CA LYS A 36 -6.02 28.26 -2.64
C LYS A 36 -5.80 27.30 -1.48
N ALA A 37 -4.70 26.55 -1.54
CA ALA A 37 -4.14 25.89 -0.39
C ALA A 37 -4.29 26.89 0.75
N ALA A 38 -5.10 26.54 1.75
CA ALA A 38 -4.96 27.23 3.04
C ALA A 38 -3.45 27.29 3.27
N PRO A 39 -2.87 28.47 3.55
CA PRO A 39 -1.43 28.63 3.69
C PRO A 39 -0.98 27.46 4.53
N PHE A 40 -0.13 26.57 3.98
CA PHE A 40 0.26 25.32 4.63
C PHE A 40 0.55 25.67 6.07
N GLU A 41 -0.40 25.39 6.97
CA GLU A 41 -0.25 25.74 8.36
C GLU A 41 0.92 24.87 8.77
N THR A 42 2.03 25.54 9.04
CA THR A 42 3.30 24.86 9.25
C THR A 42 3.07 23.98 10.46
N ILE A 43 2.97 22.67 10.21
CA ILE A 43 2.73 21.65 11.21
C ILE A 43 3.70 21.95 12.36
N PRO A 44 3.22 22.19 13.59
CA PRO A 44 4.11 22.49 14.68
C PRO A 44 5.17 21.38 14.80
N PRO A 45 6.46 21.71 14.92
CA PRO A 45 7.51 20.69 14.96
C PRO A 45 7.29 19.58 16.00
N ALA A 46 6.60 19.90 17.11
CA ALA A 46 6.21 18.93 18.13
C ALA A 46 5.25 17.86 17.60
N VAL A 47 4.28 18.23 16.77
CA VAL A 47 3.32 17.27 16.17
C VAL A 47 4.03 16.38 15.15
N LEU A 48 4.95 16.95 14.36
CA LEU A 48 5.77 16.21 13.40
C LEU A 48 6.63 15.12 14.08
N ASN A 49 7.07 15.36 15.33
CA ASN A 49 7.84 14.37 16.08
C ASN A 49 6.98 13.20 16.55
N VAL A 50 5.75 13.47 17.01
CA VAL A 50 4.77 12.42 17.34
C VAL A 50 4.43 11.60 16.10
N GLU A 51 4.21 12.28 14.97
CA GLU A 51 3.93 11.67 13.66
C GLU A 51 5.03 10.67 13.26
N LYS A 52 6.28 11.10 13.27
CA LYS A 52 7.44 10.25 12.94
C LYS A 52 7.58 9.08 13.90
N TYR A 53 7.35 9.31 15.18
CA TYR A 53 7.45 8.30 16.21
C TYR A 53 6.42 7.18 15.98
N VAL A 54 5.15 7.56 15.84
CA VAL A 54 4.05 6.61 15.57
C VAL A 54 4.24 5.90 14.25
N THR A 55 4.73 6.59 13.22
CA THR A 55 5.06 5.97 11.93
C THR A 55 6.15 4.91 12.08
N SER A 56 7.20 5.18 12.87
CA SER A 56 8.27 4.21 13.14
C SER A 56 7.72 2.96 13.82
N CYS A 57 6.94 3.15 14.88
CA CYS A 57 6.25 2.07 15.60
C CYS A 57 5.43 1.15 14.68
N LEU A 58 4.64 1.75 13.79
CA LEU A 58 3.81 1.00 12.86
C LEU A 58 4.65 0.27 11.81
N ASN A 59 5.73 0.87 11.33
CA ASN A 59 6.66 0.22 10.42
C ASN A 59 7.35 -0.98 11.07
N ASP A 60 7.83 -0.83 12.31
CA ASP A 60 8.52 -1.90 13.03
C ASP A 60 7.58 -3.08 13.33
N ALA A 61 6.35 -2.80 13.77
CA ALA A 61 5.32 -3.82 13.98
C ALA A 61 4.97 -4.53 12.66
N LEU A 62 4.85 -3.78 11.57
CA LEU A 62 4.56 -4.36 10.26
C LEU A 62 5.72 -5.22 9.74
N GLU A 63 6.96 -4.74 9.88
CA GLU A 63 8.15 -5.46 9.44
C GLU A 63 8.34 -6.75 10.24
N SER A 64 8.10 -6.72 11.56
CA SER A 64 8.11 -7.90 12.41
C SER A 64 7.06 -8.92 11.99
N ALA A 65 5.80 -8.50 11.79
CA ALA A 65 4.73 -9.38 11.35
C ALA A 65 4.98 -9.96 9.94
N ALA A 66 5.52 -9.14 9.05
CA ALA A 66 5.95 -9.54 7.72
C ALA A 66 7.11 -10.55 7.77
N ALA A 67 8.09 -10.35 8.66
CA ALA A 67 9.20 -11.27 8.89
C ALA A 67 8.71 -12.61 9.45
N TYR A 68 7.75 -12.59 10.38
CA TYR A 68 7.13 -13.79 10.92
C TYR A 68 6.50 -14.65 9.83
N CYS A 69 5.65 -14.08 8.99
CA CYS A 69 5.03 -14.85 7.91
C CYS A 69 6.00 -15.19 6.76
N SER A 70 7.05 -14.40 6.52
CA SER A 70 8.02 -14.67 5.45
C SER A 70 9.11 -15.69 5.83
N GLY A 71 9.58 -15.69 7.07
CA GLY A 71 10.59 -16.64 7.55
C GLY A 71 10.14 -18.10 7.45
N HIS A 72 8.83 -18.33 7.54
CA HIS A 72 8.26 -19.66 7.46
C HIS A 72 8.12 -20.22 6.03
N PHE A 73 8.11 -19.37 5.00
CA PHE A 73 8.20 -19.82 3.61
C PHE A 73 9.48 -20.61 3.33
N GLN A 74 10.58 -20.30 4.03
CA GLN A 74 11.84 -21.03 3.85
C GLN A 74 11.83 -22.40 4.52
N THR A 75 10.96 -22.60 5.52
CA THR A 75 10.91 -23.82 6.33
C THR A 75 9.82 -24.81 5.91
N GLY A 76 8.91 -24.41 5.00
CA GLY A 76 7.79 -25.24 4.55
C GLY A 76 6.67 -25.44 5.59
N ASP A 77 6.75 -24.74 6.74
CA ASP A 77 5.75 -24.77 7.79
C ASP A 77 4.67 -23.71 7.50
N PRO A 78 3.39 -24.08 7.24
CA PRO A 78 2.35 -23.14 6.86
C PRO A 78 1.80 -22.43 8.10
N LYS A 79 2.61 -21.60 8.74
CA LYS A 79 2.17 -20.81 9.90
C LYS A 79 1.28 -19.63 9.56
N CYS A 80 1.24 -19.21 8.29
CA CYS A 80 0.32 -18.17 7.83
C CYS A 80 -0.53 -18.67 6.64
N PRO A 81 -1.49 -19.59 6.88
CA PRO A 81 -2.36 -20.11 5.83
C PRO A 81 -3.28 -19.02 5.25
N ASN A 82 -3.66 -18.01 6.03
CA ASN A 82 -4.42 -16.85 5.59
C ASN A 82 -3.58 -15.58 5.76
N TYR A 83 -2.69 -15.34 4.80
CA TYR A 83 -1.70 -14.26 4.86
C TYR A 83 -2.25 -12.87 5.21
N GLU A 84 -3.47 -12.55 4.77
CA GLU A 84 -4.11 -11.27 5.07
C GLU A 84 -4.50 -11.17 6.54
N GLU A 85 -5.13 -12.22 7.07
CA GLU A 85 -5.63 -12.27 8.45
C GLU A 85 -4.49 -12.48 9.44
N ASP A 86 -3.57 -13.42 9.17
CA ASP A 86 -2.47 -13.78 10.06
C ASP A 86 -1.48 -12.63 10.24
N ILE A 87 -1.17 -11.88 9.18
CA ILE A 87 -0.29 -10.70 9.31
C ILE A 87 -1.02 -9.56 10.01
N ALA A 88 -2.31 -9.37 9.76
CA ALA A 88 -3.07 -8.33 10.45
C ALA A 88 -3.18 -8.63 11.96
N GLU A 89 -3.44 -9.88 12.34
CA GLU A 89 -3.43 -10.31 13.73
C GLU A 89 -2.04 -10.13 14.35
N ARG A 90 -0.99 -10.61 13.68
CA ARG A 90 0.36 -10.50 14.21
C ARG A 90 0.86 -9.06 14.32
N ALA A 91 0.57 -8.21 13.35
CA ALA A 91 0.91 -6.78 13.41
C ALA A 91 0.17 -6.08 14.56
N ARG A 92 -1.06 -6.50 14.87
CA ARG A 92 -1.81 -6.02 16.04
C ARG A 92 -1.13 -6.47 17.33
N GLU A 93 -0.77 -7.75 17.43
CA GLU A 93 -0.06 -8.28 18.60
C GLU A 93 1.30 -7.61 18.81
N ASP A 94 2.11 -7.46 17.76
CA ASP A 94 3.43 -6.85 17.86
C ASP A 94 3.32 -5.37 18.22
N PHE A 95 2.33 -4.64 17.68
CA PHE A 95 2.08 -3.25 18.08
C PHE A 95 1.65 -3.13 19.55
N CYS A 96 0.77 -4.02 20.04
CA CYS A 96 0.28 -3.98 21.41
C CYS A 96 1.29 -4.51 22.45
N ASN A 97 2.05 -5.55 22.12
CA ASN A 97 2.90 -6.28 23.07
C ASN A 97 4.39 -5.92 22.97
N CYS A 98 4.90 -5.67 21.76
CA CYS A 98 6.34 -5.52 21.56
C CYS A 98 6.83 -4.08 21.73
N ILE A 99 5.92 -3.08 21.71
CA ILE A 99 6.34 -1.69 21.80
C ILE A 99 5.43 -0.89 22.75
N PRO A 100 5.51 -1.16 24.07
CA PRO A 100 4.80 -0.35 25.07
C PRO A 100 5.12 1.15 24.93
N GLU A 101 6.33 1.46 24.45
CA GLU A 101 6.75 2.81 24.10
C GLU A 101 5.79 3.47 23.08
N CYS A 102 5.22 2.73 22.12
CA CYS A 102 4.35 3.30 21.07
C CYS A 102 3.00 3.81 21.57
N THR A 103 2.65 3.47 22.81
CA THR A 103 1.48 4.02 23.51
C THR A 103 1.87 5.04 24.58
N ASP A 104 3.16 5.18 24.87
CA ASP A 104 3.70 6.13 25.83
C ASP A 104 4.12 7.42 25.14
N PHE A 105 3.28 8.45 25.26
CA PHE A 105 3.55 9.79 24.75
C PHE A 105 4.18 10.72 25.81
N SER A 106 4.60 10.21 26.96
CA SER A 106 5.19 11.00 28.05
C SER A 106 6.45 11.77 27.64
N MET A 107 7.17 11.28 26.62
CA MET A 107 8.34 11.95 26.05
C MET A 107 8.01 13.21 25.23
N PHE A 108 6.73 13.48 24.97
CA PHE A 108 6.26 14.67 24.25
C PHE A 108 5.49 15.60 25.21
N PRO A 109 6.16 16.31 26.14
CA PRO A 109 5.49 17.09 27.18
C PRO A 109 4.68 18.29 26.66
N ASP A 110 4.96 18.74 25.43
CA ASP A 110 4.34 19.90 24.80
C ASP A 110 3.04 19.58 24.07
N VAL A 111 2.69 18.29 23.95
CA VAL A 111 1.48 17.82 23.27
C VAL A 111 0.64 16.95 24.19
N GLU A 112 -0.66 16.96 23.95
CA GLU A 112 -1.64 16.07 24.54
C GLU A 112 -2.12 15.14 23.44
N VAL A 113 -1.93 13.83 23.63
CA VAL A 113 -2.32 12.80 22.66
C VAL A 113 -3.55 12.08 23.19
N GLU A 114 -4.62 12.08 22.39
CA GLU A 114 -5.87 11.40 22.68
C GLU A 114 -6.10 10.30 21.64
N ILE A 115 -6.14 9.05 22.09
CA ILE A 115 -6.42 7.89 21.23
C ILE A 115 -7.93 7.83 21.01
N LYS A 116 -8.40 7.90 19.75
CA LYS A 116 -9.83 7.94 19.44
C LYS A 116 -10.43 6.55 19.29
N GLU A 117 -9.73 5.66 18.61
CA GLU A 117 -10.16 4.30 18.34
C GLU A 117 -8.96 3.36 18.39
N ASP A 118 -9.24 2.06 18.44
CA ASP A 118 -8.23 1.03 18.35
C ASP A 118 -7.53 1.03 16.98
N LEU A 119 -6.34 0.45 16.93
CA LEU A 119 -5.57 0.27 15.71
C LEU A 119 -6.38 -0.53 14.67
N ASN A 120 -6.67 0.10 13.53
CA ASN A 120 -7.30 -0.54 12.39
C ASN A 120 -6.24 -1.10 11.45
N ILE A 121 -6.36 -2.37 11.07
CA ILE A 121 -5.41 -3.01 10.16
C ILE A 121 -6.20 -3.65 9.03
N LYS A 122 -5.90 -3.24 7.80
CA LYS A 122 -6.51 -3.74 6.57
C LYS A 122 -5.41 -4.31 5.68
N ALA A 123 -5.42 -5.62 5.47
CA ALA A 123 -4.62 -6.23 4.41
C ALA A 123 -5.43 -6.22 3.10
N ILE A 124 -4.78 -5.82 2.01
CA ILE A 124 -5.36 -5.75 0.68
C ILE A 124 -4.42 -6.47 -0.29
N LEU A 125 -4.84 -7.61 -0.81
CA LEU A 125 -4.23 -8.21 -2.00
C LEU A 125 -4.34 -7.24 -3.17
N THR A 126 -3.21 -6.70 -3.62
CA THR A 126 -3.22 -5.87 -4.83
C THR A 126 -3.31 -6.78 -6.04
N GLY A 127 -4.08 -6.38 -7.06
CA GLY A 127 -4.25 -7.16 -8.31
C GLY A 127 -2.95 -7.44 -9.08
N LYS A 128 -1.81 -6.90 -8.63
CA LYS A 128 -0.48 -7.34 -9.03
C LYS A 128 -0.11 -8.58 -8.21
N LYS A 129 -0.35 -9.75 -8.82
CA LYS A 129 -0.14 -11.10 -8.28
C LYS A 129 1.03 -11.19 -7.30
N GLY A 130 0.74 -11.61 -6.06
CA GLY A 130 1.73 -11.84 -5.00
C GLY A 130 2.18 -10.60 -4.23
N ILE A 131 1.54 -9.43 -4.43
CA ILE A 131 1.79 -8.23 -3.61
C ILE A 131 0.62 -8.03 -2.67
N VAL A 132 0.84 -8.27 -1.38
CA VAL A 132 -0.09 -7.94 -0.30
C VAL A 132 0.28 -6.55 0.20
N LYS A 133 -0.68 -5.62 0.15
CA LYS A 133 -0.55 -4.28 0.72
C LYS A 133 -1.26 -4.28 2.07
N ILE A 134 -0.50 -4.21 3.15
CA ILE A 134 -1.08 -4.02 4.49
C ILE A 134 -1.14 -2.52 4.77
N ILE A 135 -2.25 -2.08 5.36
CA ILE A 135 -2.53 -0.71 5.73
C ILE A 135 -2.86 -0.72 7.21
N MET A 136 -2.06 -0.03 8.01
CA MET A 136 -2.33 0.20 9.43
C MET A 136 -2.81 1.65 9.59
N GLU A 137 -3.90 1.85 10.30
CA GLU A 137 -4.50 3.16 10.58
C GLU A 137 -4.61 3.29 12.09
N TYR A 138 -3.83 4.19 12.67
CA TYR A 138 -3.86 4.46 14.11
C TYR A 138 -4.45 5.86 14.36
N PRO A 139 -5.75 5.95 14.69
CA PRO A 139 -6.44 7.23 14.80
C PRO A 139 -6.12 7.90 16.14
N ILE A 140 -5.07 8.72 16.12
CA ILE A 140 -4.66 9.54 17.26
C ILE A 140 -4.92 11.03 17.00
N LEU A 141 -5.38 11.73 18.03
CA LEU A 141 -5.55 13.18 18.01
C LEU A 141 -4.41 13.81 18.82
N VAL A 142 -3.57 14.60 18.16
CA VAL A 142 -2.46 15.30 18.82
C VAL A 142 -2.82 16.78 18.95
N LYS A 143 -2.95 17.26 20.18
CA LYS A 143 -3.20 18.67 20.50
C LYS A 143 -1.93 19.28 21.06
N LYS A 144 -1.56 20.48 20.60
CA LYS A 144 -0.51 21.25 21.29
C LYS A 144 -1.13 21.89 22.52
N ARG A 145 -0.45 21.86 23.67
CA ARG A 145 -0.97 22.55 24.86
C ARG A 145 -1.10 24.05 24.57
N GLY A 146 -2.33 24.58 24.68
CA GLY A 146 -2.63 26.00 24.51
C GLY A 146 -3.11 26.43 23.13
N ASP A 147 -3.06 25.57 22.11
CA ASP A 147 -3.61 25.86 20.78
C ASP A 147 -4.49 24.68 20.32
N GLU A 148 -5.77 24.92 20.08
CA GLU A 148 -6.71 23.95 19.48
C GLU A 148 -6.41 23.75 17.99
N TYR A 149 -5.21 23.29 17.66
CA TYR A 149 -4.97 22.77 16.32
C TYR A 149 -5.64 21.40 16.23
N PHE A 150 -6.86 21.42 15.70
CA PHE A 150 -7.35 20.31 14.89
C PHE A 150 -6.34 20.16 13.76
N PHE A 151 -5.32 19.31 13.97
CA PHE A 151 -4.95 18.45 12.86
C PHE A 151 -6.26 17.82 12.47
N GLY A 152 -6.77 18.25 11.31
CA GLY A 152 -7.86 17.56 10.70
C GLY A 152 -7.54 16.08 10.77
N THR A 153 -8.57 15.27 10.69
CA THR A 153 -8.44 14.01 9.99
C THR A 153 -7.84 14.30 8.59
N THR A 154 -6.55 14.60 8.49
CA THR A 154 -5.68 13.70 7.78
C THR A 154 -6.02 12.33 8.36
N GLU A 155 -7.04 11.72 7.78
CA GLU A 155 -6.84 10.42 7.15
C GLU A 155 -5.55 10.51 6.31
N SER A 156 -4.40 10.73 6.95
CA SER A 156 -3.18 10.09 6.56
C SER A 156 -3.21 8.89 7.46
N PRO A 157 -3.77 7.75 7.02
CA PRO A 157 -3.33 6.51 7.58
C PRO A 157 -1.81 6.58 7.63
N PHE A 158 -1.25 6.31 8.79
CA PHE A 158 0.17 6.06 8.87
C PHE A 158 0.47 4.81 8.07
N PHE A 159 0.71 5.00 6.77
CA PHE A 159 0.87 3.89 5.84
C PHE A 159 2.28 3.35 5.95
N ALA A 160 2.44 2.31 6.75
CA ALA A 160 3.49 1.35 6.51
C ALA A 160 3.07 0.49 5.30
N GLN A 161 3.79 0.56 4.19
CA GLN A 161 3.57 -0.34 3.05
C GLN A 161 4.79 -1.24 2.89
N HIS A 162 4.65 -2.49 3.30
CA HIS A 162 5.64 -3.52 2.97
C HIS A 162 5.18 -4.32 1.75
N THR A 163 6.05 -4.46 0.76
CA THR A 163 5.80 -5.35 -0.39
C THR A 163 6.51 -6.66 -0.12
N LEU A 164 5.77 -7.61 0.41
CA LEU A 164 6.26 -8.96 0.55
C LEU A 164 6.27 -9.60 -0.83
N LYS A 165 7.47 -9.83 -1.38
CA LYS A 165 7.63 -10.75 -2.49
C LYS A 165 7.51 -12.14 -1.90
N GLN A 166 6.34 -12.76 -2.00
CA GLN A 166 6.23 -14.19 -1.75
C GLN A 166 7.31 -14.89 -2.58
N SER A 167 8.31 -15.48 -1.92
CA SER A 167 9.17 -16.46 -2.57
C SER A 167 8.29 -17.69 -2.79
N SER A 168 7.64 -17.72 -3.95
CA SER A 168 6.80 -18.81 -4.39
C SER A 168 7.69 -20.01 -4.71
N CYS A 169 8.05 -20.78 -3.69
CA CYS A 169 8.54 -22.11 -3.96
C CYS A 169 7.38 -22.96 -4.50
N VAL A 170 7.64 -23.71 -5.54
CA VAL A 170 6.70 -24.53 -6.30
C VAL A 170 6.87 -25.95 -5.77
N PRO A 171 5.85 -26.56 -5.14
CA PRO A 171 5.99 -27.87 -4.51
C PRO A 171 6.01 -28.99 -5.56
N ILE A 172 7.17 -29.22 -6.19
CA ILE A 172 7.39 -30.18 -7.26
C ILE A 172 8.77 -30.83 -7.16
N ILE A 173 8.82 -32.15 -7.34
CA ILE A 173 10.08 -32.89 -7.31
C ILE A 173 10.95 -32.46 -8.49
N THR A 174 12.19 -32.04 -8.21
CA THR A 174 13.18 -31.67 -9.22
C THR A 174 14.51 -32.42 -9.03
N ASP A 175 15.33 -32.44 -10.08
CA ASP A 175 16.74 -32.85 -9.97
C ASP A 175 17.65 -31.70 -9.54
N GLY A 176 18.95 -31.98 -9.41
CA GLY A 176 19.96 -30.96 -9.06
C GLY A 176 20.12 -29.81 -10.07
N ASN A 177 19.44 -29.87 -11.22
CA ASN A 177 19.41 -28.83 -12.26
C ASN A 177 18.05 -28.12 -12.34
N CYS A 178 17.16 -28.31 -11.36
CA CYS A 178 15.81 -27.75 -11.30
C CYS A 178 14.90 -28.25 -12.43
N ILE A 179 15.08 -29.49 -12.86
CA ILE A 179 14.23 -30.13 -13.87
C ILE A 179 13.16 -30.97 -13.18
N ALA A 180 11.89 -30.69 -13.45
CA ALA A 180 10.74 -31.43 -12.93
C ALA A 180 10.86 -32.92 -13.26
N GLN A 181 10.68 -33.77 -12.25
CA GLN A 181 10.70 -35.23 -12.39
C GLN A 181 9.30 -35.84 -12.51
N GLU A 182 8.27 -35.04 -12.28
CA GLU A 182 6.87 -35.46 -12.29
C GLU A 182 5.98 -34.47 -13.05
N SER A 183 4.81 -34.95 -13.50
CA SER A 183 3.74 -34.08 -13.98
C SER A 183 2.89 -33.66 -12.80
N LYS A 184 2.81 -32.35 -12.53
CA LYS A 184 2.02 -31.83 -11.41
C LYS A 184 1.46 -30.46 -11.73
N THR A 185 0.18 -30.28 -11.42
CA THR A 185 -0.45 -28.96 -11.39
C THR A 185 -0.43 -28.47 -9.97
N VAL A 186 0.19 -27.31 -9.73
CA VAL A 186 0.30 -26.69 -8.41
C VAL A 186 -0.19 -25.26 -8.47
N GLU A 187 -0.99 -24.88 -7.49
CA GLU A 187 -1.43 -23.50 -7.33
C GLU A 187 -0.45 -22.77 -6.42
N VAL A 188 0.23 -21.77 -6.97
CA VAL A 188 1.19 -20.95 -6.22
C VAL A 188 0.80 -19.49 -6.40
N LEU A 189 0.40 -18.85 -5.30
CA LEU A 189 -0.08 -17.46 -5.25
C LEU A 189 -1.31 -17.19 -6.15
N GLY A 190 -2.25 -18.15 -6.19
CA GLY A 190 -3.43 -18.05 -7.04
C GLY A 190 -3.15 -18.25 -8.54
N ILE A 191 -1.95 -18.74 -8.89
CA ILE A 191 -1.60 -19.10 -10.26
C ILE A 191 -1.43 -20.62 -10.34
N LEU A 192 -2.20 -21.25 -11.21
CA LEU A 192 -2.01 -22.66 -11.55
C LEU A 192 -0.81 -22.78 -12.49
N PHE A 193 0.20 -23.52 -12.04
CA PHE A 193 1.32 -23.96 -12.84
C PHE A 193 1.19 -25.44 -13.13
N THR A 194 1.19 -25.80 -14.41
CA THR A 194 1.24 -27.20 -14.83
C THR A 194 2.63 -27.51 -15.33
N PHE A 195 3.32 -28.40 -14.63
CA PHE A 195 4.63 -28.90 -15.03
C PHE A 195 4.51 -30.31 -15.60
N ASN A 196 5.38 -30.60 -16.56
CA ASN A 196 5.61 -31.94 -17.09
C ASN A 196 7.07 -32.36 -16.80
N PRO A 197 7.37 -33.67 -16.73
CA PRO A 197 8.72 -34.17 -16.60
C PRO A 197 9.65 -33.57 -17.65
N GLY A 198 10.84 -33.16 -17.24
CA GLY A 198 11.82 -32.52 -18.12
C GLY A 198 11.71 -30.99 -18.23
N GLN A 199 10.66 -30.37 -17.67
CA GLN A 199 10.54 -28.92 -17.69
C GLN A 199 11.38 -28.25 -16.59
N LYS A 200 11.99 -27.12 -16.92
CA LYS A 200 12.80 -26.34 -15.98
C LYS A 200 11.90 -25.53 -15.03
N VAL A 201 12.11 -25.69 -13.74
CA VAL A 201 11.39 -25.04 -12.63
C VAL A 201 12.28 -23.96 -12.02
N ALA A 202 12.56 -22.90 -12.79
CA ALA A 202 13.48 -21.83 -12.39
C ALA A 202 13.04 -20.46 -12.90
N ILE A 203 13.37 -19.40 -12.16
CA ILE A 203 13.25 -18.00 -12.59
C ILE A 203 14.67 -17.43 -12.71
N GLY A 204 15.11 -17.21 -13.96
CA GLY A 204 16.50 -16.82 -14.24
C GLY A 204 17.46 -17.93 -13.84
N ALA A 205 18.38 -17.63 -12.92
CA ALA A 205 19.38 -18.58 -12.40
C ALA A 205 18.91 -19.35 -11.15
N ASN A 206 17.78 -18.97 -10.55
CA ASN A 206 17.36 -19.51 -9.26
C ASN A 206 16.32 -20.62 -9.44
N CYS A 207 16.57 -21.77 -8.81
CA CYS A 207 15.57 -22.82 -8.62
C CYS A 207 14.40 -22.27 -7.82
N ILE A 208 13.17 -22.53 -8.26
CA ILE A 208 11.98 -22.18 -7.48
C ILE A 208 11.26 -23.42 -6.95
N ALA A 209 11.81 -24.62 -7.08
CA ALA A 209 11.19 -25.83 -6.55
C ALA A 209 11.40 -25.98 -5.03
N CYS A 210 10.39 -26.52 -4.37
CA CYS A 210 10.42 -27.15 -3.05
C CYS A 210 9.75 -28.53 -3.18
#